data_AF-A0A6J3CY09-F1
#
_entry.id   AF-A0A6J3CY09-F1
#
_cell.length_a   1.000
_cell.length_b   1.000
_cell.length_c   1.000
_cell.angle_alpha   90.00
_cell.angle_beta   90.00
_cell.angle_gamma   90.00
#
_symmetry.space_group_name_H-M   'P 1'
#
loop_
_entity.id
_entity.type
_entity.pdbx_description
1 polymer ?
#
loop_
_entity_poly.entity_id
_entity_poly.type
_entity_poly.pdbx_seq_one_letter_code
_entity_poly.pdbx_strand_id
1 'polypeptide(L)'
;MERMIIFCMLFFCSSMVLTATPQKAMKYKQLLKTIDQLKDVVKDKDAELPHTPENPVDECLFTAVTCFQKGILKLQPKNSQVNSTFIKTVNILKRPILKDSGKQCESTCESYEKKTPKEFLQSFSKLMKKLYVKHVVQKETVGNSIESFAKIQKDHIYQFLLVNEMGDLVIKGN
;
A
#
# COMPACT_ATOMS: atom_id res chain seq x y z
N MET A 1 -23.07 -29.21 25.51
CA MET A 1 -21.80 -28.83 24.84
C MET A 1 -22.01 -27.86 23.66
N GLU A 2 -23.23 -27.69 23.14
CA GLU A 2 -23.54 -26.79 22.02
C GLU A 2 -23.29 -25.31 22.29
N ARG A 3 -23.56 -24.81 23.51
CA ARG A 3 -23.33 -23.40 23.86
C ARG A 3 -21.85 -23.01 23.80
N MET A 4 -20.92 -23.95 24.06
CA MET A 4 -19.47 -23.72 23.98
C MET A 4 -18.99 -23.53 22.53
N ILE A 5 -19.63 -24.21 21.57
CA ILE A 5 -19.29 -24.13 20.14
C ILE A 5 -19.69 -22.76 19.57
N ILE A 6 -20.82 -22.20 20.02
CA ILE A 6 -21.30 -20.87 19.60
C ILE A 6 -20.34 -19.78 20.08
N PHE A 7 -19.88 -19.83 21.33
CA PHE A 7 -18.86 -18.90 21.85
C PHE A 7 -17.54 -19.02 21.10
N CYS A 8 -17.10 -20.24 20.75
CA CYS A 8 -15.91 -20.44 19.93
C CYS A 8 -16.06 -19.86 18.52
N MET A 9 -17.21 -20.06 17.85
CA MET A 9 -17.48 -19.45 16.54
C MET A 9 -17.44 -17.92 16.61
N LEU A 10 -18.06 -17.30 17.63
CA LEU A 10 -18.06 -15.84 17.79
C LEU A 10 -16.67 -15.27 18.14
N PHE A 11 -15.89 -15.98 18.96
CA PHE A 11 -14.53 -15.56 19.35
C PHE A 11 -13.53 -15.71 18.20
N PHE A 12 -13.63 -16.78 17.41
CA PHE A 12 -12.79 -16.97 16.21
C PHE A 12 -13.15 -15.99 15.08
N CYS A 13 -14.43 -15.66 14.88
CA CYS A 13 -14.84 -14.63 13.91
C CYS A 13 -14.31 -13.23 14.28
N SER A 14 -14.22 -12.92 15.57
CA SER A 14 -13.65 -11.65 16.07
C SER A 14 -12.14 -11.53 15.86
N SER A 15 -11.45 -12.68 15.82
CA SER A 15 -9.98 -12.75 15.78
C SER A 15 -9.39 -12.65 14.35
N MET A 16 -10.21 -12.81 13.31
CA MET A 16 -9.74 -12.76 11.91
C MET A 16 -9.72 -11.35 11.29
N VAL A 17 -10.12 -10.30 12.02
CA VAL A 17 -10.37 -8.98 11.42
C VAL A 17 -9.13 -8.08 11.28
N LEU A 18 -7.97 -8.37 11.91
CA LEU A 18 -6.97 -7.30 12.06
C LEU A 18 -5.48 -7.68 11.98
N THR A 19 -4.99 -8.32 10.90
CA THR A 19 -3.51 -8.50 10.78
C THR A 19 -2.89 -8.40 9.37
N ALA A 20 -3.65 -8.26 8.27
CA ALA A 20 -3.04 -8.21 6.93
C ALA A 20 -2.41 -6.86 6.52
N THR A 21 -2.44 -5.86 7.41
CA THR A 21 -2.25 -4.44 7.08
C THR A 21 -0.89 -3.79 7.43
N PRO A 22 -0.12 -4.20 8.46
CA PRO A 22 1.16 -3.53 8.81
C PRO A 22 2.24 -3.72 7.74
N GLN A 23 2.27 -4.90 7.10
CA GLN A 23 3.37 -5.29 6.22
C GLN A 23 3.51 -4.40 4.98
N LYS A 24 2.41 -4.01 4.33
CA LYS A 24 2.46 -3.16 3.12
C LYS A 24 2.91 -1.73 3.45
N ALA A 25 2.41 -1.16 4.55
CA ALA A 25 2.80 0.19 4.99
C ALA A 25 4.29 0.26 5.35
N MET A 26 4.80 -0.76 6.05
CA MET A 26 6.23 -0.88 6.35
C MET A 26 7.07 -1.00 5.07
N LYS A 27 6.61 -1.76 4.06
CA LYS A 27 7.29 -1.87 2.75
C LYS A 27 7.40 -0.51 2.06
N TYR A 28 6.33 0.28 2.00
CA TYR A 28 6.39 1.62 1.39
C TYR A 28 7.33 2.57 2.15
N LYS A 29 7.30 2.53 3.48
CA LYS A 29 8.22 3.33 4.31
C LYS A 29 9.68 2.93 4.06
N GLN A 30 9.96 1.64 3.92
CA GLN A 30 11.28 1.14 3.56
C GLN A 30 11.72 1.58 2.16
N LEU A 31 10.81 1.55 1.18
CA LEU A 31 11.08 2.01 -0.18
C LEU A 31 11.42 3.51 -0.21
N LEU A 32 10.66 4.34 0.50
CA LEU A 32 10.94 5.77 0.62
C LEU A 32 12.33 6.03 1.21
N LYS A 33 12.69 5.34 2.31
CA LYS A 33 14.03 5.43 2.90
C LYS A 33 15.12 4.98 1.91
N THR A 34 14.86 3.94 1.13
CA THR A 34 15.80 3.44 0.11
C THR A 34 15.98 4.45 -1.02
N ILE A 35 14.92 5.13 -1.44
CA ILE A 35 14.99 6.21 -2.45
C ILE A 35 15.80 7.38 -1.93
N ASP A 36 15.60 7.77 -0.67
CA ASP A 36 16.37 8.86 -0.07
C ASP A 36 17.86 8.49 0.06
N GLN A 37 18.18 7.26 0.45
CA GLN A 37 19.57 6.76 0.43
C GLN A 37 20.18 6.77 -0.99
N LEU A 38 19.38 6.45 -2.01
CA LEU A 38 19.84 6.43 -3.40
C LEU A 38 20.23 7.83 -3.91
N LYS A 39 19.60 8.91 -3.40
CA LYS A 39 19.91 10.29 -3.79
C LYS A 39 21.34 10.71 -3.46
N ASP A 40 21.88 10.22 -2.35
CA ASP A 40 23.22 10.60 -1.89
C ASP A 40 24.34 9.84 -2.61
N VAL A 41 24.01 8.67 -3.15
CA VAL A 41 24.98 7.74 -3.77
C VAL A 41 24.91 7.71 -5.30
N VAL A 42 23.98 8.44 -5.91
CA VAL A 42 23.85 8.55 -7.38
C VAL A 42 24.73 9.67 -7.94
N LYS A 43 25.27 9.44 -9.13
CA LYS A 43 25.94 10.48 -9.92
C LYS A 43 24.89 11.41 -10.53
N ASP A 44 25.01 12.70 -10.23
CA ASP A 44 24.03 13.72 -10.65
C ASP A 44 24.44 14.45 -11.94
N LYS A 45 25.75 14.67 -12.12
CA LYS A 45 26.31 15.34 -13.30
C LYS A 45 26.77 14.30 -14.32
N ASP A 46 26.57 14.60 -15.60
CA ASP A 46 27.05 13.78 -16.73
C ASP A 46 26.56 12.31 -16.67
N ALA A 47 25.31 12.13 -16.22
CA ALA A 47 24.62 10.85 -16.17
C ALA A 47 23.51 10.83 -17.23
N GLU A 48 23.15 9.63 -17.71
CA GLU A 48 21.98 9.49 -18.59
C GLU A 48 20.73 10.00 -17.87
N LEU A 49 20.00 10.92 -18.51
CA LEU A 49 18.80 11.51 -17.94
C LEU A 49 17.62 10.52 -18.06
N PRO A 50 17.11 9.95 -16.95
CA PRO A 50 15.97 9.04 -17.01
C PRO A 50 14.67 9.78 -17.31
N HIS A 51 13.78 9.10 -18.03
CA HIS A 51 12.42 9.55 -18.25
C HIS A 51 11.65 9.57 -16.92
N THR A 52 11.02 10.69 -16.62
CA THR A 52 10.40 10.96 -15.32
C THR A 52 8.92 11.25 -15.47
N PRO A 53 8.03 10.28 -15.17
CA PRO A 53 6.60 10.53 -15.10
C PRO A 53 6.27 11.56 -14.02
N GLU A 54 5.73 12.70 -14.43
CA GLU A 54 5.25 13.73 -13.52
C GLU A 54 3.74 13.60 -13.32
N ASN A 55 3.31 13.47 -12.07
CA ASN A 55 1.90 13.41 -11.67
C ASN A 55 1.03 12.45 -12.51
N PRO A 56 1.37 11.15 -12.57
CA PRO A 56 0.56 10.18 -13.30
C PRO A 56 -0.88 10.14 -12.76
N VAL A 57 -1.83 10.04 -13.70
CA VAL A 57 -3.24 9.75 -13.41
C VAL A 57 -3.32 8.46 -12.62
N ASP A 58 -4.34 8.36 -11.76
CA ASP A 58 -4.47 7.27 -10.80
C ASP A 58 -4.54 5.88 -11.43
N GLU A 59 -5.09 5.78 -12.64
CA GLU A 59 -5.17 4.55 -13.41
C GLU A 59 -3.81 4.14 -14.01
N CYS A 60 -2.89 5.09 -14.14
CA CYS A 60 -1.56 4.91 -14.72
C CYS A 60 -0.44 4.72 -13.69
N LEU A 61 -0.79 4.60 -12.40
CA LEU A 61 0.20 4.45 -11.33
C LEU A 61 1.09 3.22 -11.53
N PHE A 62 0.53 2.11 -12.01
CA PHE A 62 1.31 0.89 -12.30
C PHE A 62 2.35 1.12 -13.41
N THR A 63 1.92 1.70 -14.54
CA THR A 63 2.81 2.05 -15.66
C THR A 63 3.89 3.03 -15.21
N ALA A 64 3.53 4.07 -14.47
CA ALA A 64 4.47 5.06 -13.96
C ALA A 64 5.53 4.44 -13.03
N VAL A 65 5.12 3.60 -12.07
CA VAL A 65 6.06 2.87 -11.20
C VAL A 65 6.99 2.00 -12.02
N THR A 66 6.48 1.29 -13.03
CA THR A 66 7.29 0.46 -13.92
C THR A 66 8.30 1.30 -14.72
N CYS A 67 7.92 2.49 -15.17
CA CYS A 67 8.86 3.42 -15.82
C CYS A 67 9.96 3.87 -14.87
N PHE A 68 9.64 4.19 -13.61
CA PHE A 68 10.66 4.47 -12.61
C PHE A 68 11.59 3.28 -12.37
N GLN A 69 11.07 2.05 -12.28
CA GLN A 69 11.90 0.86 -12.10
C GLN A 69 12.89 0.64 -13.25
N LYS A 70 12.46 0.85 -14.49
CA LYS A 70 13.33 0.82 -15.67
C LYS A 70 14.34 1.98 -15.65
N GLY A 71 13.92 3.17 -15.25
CA GLY A 71 14.78 4.35 -15.14
C GLY A 71 15.89 4.20 -14.09
N ILE A 72 15.63 3.51 -12.98
CA ILE A 72 16.62 3.24 -11.92
C ILE A 72 17.81 2.44 -12.45
N LEU A 73 17.59 1.54 -13.42
CA LEU A 73 18.66 0.74 -14.03
C LEU A 73 19.63 1.58 -14.88
N LYS A 74 19.22 2.77 -15.29
CA LYS A 74 20.04 3.72 -16.07
C LYS A 74 20.88 4.64 -15.18
N LEU A 75 20.63 4.65 -13.87
CA LEU A 75 21.39 5.45 -12.92
C LEU A 75 22.80 4.89 -12.76
N GLN A 76 23.74 5.77 -12.41
CA GLN A 76 25.13 5.41 -12.15
C GLN A 76 25.52 5.78 -10.71
N PRO A 77 26.39 5.00 -10.07
CA PRO A 77 26.92 5.35 -8.76
C PRO A 77 27.81 6.60 -8.86
N LYS A 78 27.80 7.41 -7.80
CA LYS A 78 28.60 8.64 -7.70
C LYS A 78 30.11 8.37 -7.81
N ASN A 79 30.58 7.28 -7.18
CA ASN A 79 31.97 6.82 -7.21
C ASN A 79 32.03 5.32 -6.84
N SER A 80 33.23 4.73 -6.96
CA SER A 80 33.46 3.32 -6.64
C SER A 80 33.23 2.97 -5.16
N GLN A 81 33.50 3.92 -4.25
CA GLN A 81 33.36 3.72 -2.81
C GLN A 81 31.90 3.46 -2.39
N VAL A 82 30.94 4.12 -3.02
CA VAL A 82 29.51 3.95 -2.73
C VAL A 82 28.83 2.90 -3.61
N ASN A 83 29.57 2.26 -4.53
CA ASN A 83 29.01 1.34 -5.52
C ASN A 83 28.26 0.15 -4.88
N SER A 84 28.80 -0.42 -3.79
CA SER A 84 28.14 -1.51 -3.07
C SER A 84 26.77 -1.11 -2.52
N THR A 85 26.66 0.11 -1.98
CA THR A 85 25.41 0.69 -1.46
C THR A 85 24.45 1.02 -2.60
N PHE A 86 24.96 1.56 -3.70
CA PHE A 86 24.19 1.81 -4.91
C PHE A 86 23.56 0.52 -5.47
N ILE A 87 24.36 -0.53 -5.68
CA ILE A 87 23.86 -1.82 -6.20
C ILE A 87 22.81 -2.41 -5.25
N LYS A 88 23.03 -2.32 -3.93
CA LYS A 88 22.06 -2.81 -2.93
C LYS A 88 20.73 -2.06 -3.00
N THR A 89 20.77 -0.73 -3.09
CA THR A 89 19.56 0.11 -3.15
C THR A 89 18.81 -0.08 -4.48
N VAL A 90 19.51 -0.10 -5.61
CA VAL A 90 18.94 -0.42 -6.93
C VAL A 90 18.28 -1.81 -6.94
N ASN A 91 18.91 -2.81 -6.34
CA ASN A 91 18.36 -4.17 -6.27
C ASN A 91 17.07 -4.28 -5.45
N ILE A 92 16.85 -3.38 -4.50
CA ILE A 92 15.60 -3.30 -3.73
C ILE A 92 14.52 -2.63 -4.59
N LEU A 93 14.85 -1.50 -5.22
CA LEU A 93 13.88 -0.69 -5.96
C LEU A 93 13.47 -1.29 -7.31
N LYS A 94 14.32 -2.11 -7.94
CA LYS A 94 14.00 -2.80 -9.20
C LYS A 94 12.92 -3.88 -9.05
N ARG A 95 12.66 -4.35 -7.83
CA ARG A 95 11.68 -5.43 -7.59
C ARG A 95 10.25 -4.91 -7.78
N PRO A 96 9.35 -5.66 -8.42
CA PRO A 96 7.95 -5.25 -8.60
C PRO A 96 7.31 -4.79 -7.28
N ILE A 97 6.88 -3.52 -7.23
CA ILE A 97 6.28 -2.91 -6.03
C ILE A 97 4.76 -3.10 -6.04
N LEU A 98 4.17 -2.99 -7.24
CA LEU A 98 2.74 -3.15 -7.47
C LEU A 98 2.47 -4.44 -8.23
N LYS A 99 1.29 -5.03 -8.01
CA LYS A 99 0.79 -6.11 -8.87
C LYS A 99 0.28 -5.51 -10.17
N ASP A 100 0.46 -6.23 -11.27
CA ASP A 100 -0.05 -5.81 -12.57
C ASP A 100 -1.57 -5.64 -12.51
N SER A 101 -2.03 -4.44 -12.88
CA SER A 101 -3.45 -4.09 -12.94
C SER A 101 -4.10 -4.51 -14.26
N GLY A 102 -3.34 -4.99 -15.25
CA GLY A 102 -3.82 -5.31 -16.60
C GLY A 102 -4.22 -4.09 -17.44
N LYS A 103 -4.49 -2.96 -16.78
CA LYS A 103 -4.68 -1.64 -17.40
C LYS A 103 -3.34 -1.05 -17.80
N GLN A 104 -3.08 -0.99 -19.10
CA GLN A 104 -1.95 -0.24 -19.65
C GLN A 104 -2.41 1.16 -20.05
N CYS A 105 -1.70 2.18 -19.59
CA CYS A 105 -1.91 3.53 -20.11
C CYS A 105 -1.22 3.72 -21.45
N GLU A 106 -1.83 4.53 -22.32
CA GLU A 106 -1.37 4.78 -23.70
C GLU A 106 0.02 5.44 -23.74
N SER A 107 0.38 6.23 -22.72
CA SER A 107 1.68 6.88 -22.64
C SER A 107 2.80 5.86 -22.40
N THR A 108 3.74 5.75 -23.35
CA THR A 108 4.98 4.97 -23.18
C THR A 108 5.96 5.69 -22.25
N CYS A 109 6.88 4.96 -21.61
CA CYS A 109 7.87 5.59 -20.73
C CYS A 109 8.74 6.65 -21.43
N GLU A 110 8.92 6.53 -22.75
CA GLU A 110 9.75 7.41 -23.55
C GLU A 110 9.08 8.77 -23.83
N SER A 111 7.76 8.84 -23.68
CA SER A 111 6.99 10.08 -23.84
C SER A 111 7.21 11.09 -22.71
N TYR A 112 7.72 10.64 -21.56
CA TYR A 112 7.94 11.51 -20.41
C TYR A 112 9.23 12.32 -20.52
N GLU A 113 9.21 13.53 -19.96
CA GLU A 113 10.36 14.42 -19.90
C GLU A 113 11.56 13.75 -19.20
N LYS A 114 12.75 13.95 -19.76
CA LYS A 114 14.00 13.49 -19.16
C LYS A 114 14.43 14.48 -18.09
N LYS A 115 14.73 14.00 -16.87
CA LYS A 115 15.15 14.85 -15.75
C LYS A 115 16.47 14.38 -15.17
N THR A 116 17.10 15.23 -14.37
CA THR A 116 18.33 14.84 -13.67
C THR A 116 18.08 13.66 -12.72
N PRO A 117 19.08 12.82 -12.42
CA PRO A 117 18.94 11.72 -11.45
C PRO A 117 18.32 12.14 -10.12
N LYS A 118 18.66 13.32 -9.59
CA LYS A 118 18.05 13.84 -8.36
C LYS A 118 16.57 14.18 -8.51
N GLU A 119 16.20 14.90 -9.56
CA GLU A 119 14.80 15.24 -9.83
C GLU A 119 13.96 14.00 -10.10
N PHE A 120 14.51 13.03 -10.84
CA PHE A 120 13.91 11.73 -11.06
C PHE A 120 13.62 11.01 -9.74
N LEU A 121 14.60 10.92 -8.83
CA LEU A 121 14.40 10.30 -7.51
C LEU A 121 13.43 11.09 -6.62
N GLN A 122 13.37 12.42 -6.77
CA GLN A 122 12.40 13.26 -6.08
C GLN A 122 10.97 12.98 -6.55
N SER A 123 10.75 12.90 -7.87
CA SER A 123 9.46 12.52 -8.46
C SER A 123 9.06 11.09 -8.08
N PHE A 124 10.03 10.17 -8.03
CA PHE A 124 9.76 8.81 -7.58
C PHE A 124 9.32 8.75 -6.11
N SER A 125 9.98 9.52 -5.24
CA SER A 125 9.59 9.67 -3.83
C SER A 125 8.18 10.25 -3.69
N LYS A 126 7.82 11.28 -4.48
CA LYS A 126 6.45 11.84 -4.51
C LYS A 126 5.41 10.78 -4.90
N LEU A 127 5.69 9.99 -5.94
CA LEU A 127 4.81 8.90 -6.37
C LEU A 127 4.62 7.84 -5.27
N MET A 128 5.70 7.40 -4.63
CA MET A 128 5.64 6.42 -3.54
C MET A 128 4.90 6.95 -2.32
N LYS A 129 5.02 8.25 -2.00
CA LYS A 129 4.21 8.89 -0.96
C LYS A 129 2.72 8.89 -1.33
N LYS A 130 2.37 9.21 -2.58
CA LYS A 130 0.98 9.13 -3.06
C LYS A 130 0.41 7.72 -2.92
N LEU A 131 1.18 6.69 -3.27
CA LEU A 131 0.77 5.29 -3.09
C LEU A 131 0.64 4.91 -1.60
N TYR A 132 1.55 5.37 -0.76
CA TYR A 132 1.48 5.17 0.69
C TYR A 132 0.21 5.78 1.27
N VAL A 133 -0.07 7.06 0.98
CA VAL A 133 -1.27 7.76 1.45
C VAL A 133 -2.52 7.04 0.94
N LYS A 134 -2.59 6.68 -0.34
CA LYS A 134 -3.73 5.91 -0.87
C LYS A 134 -3.98 4.59 -0.13
N HIS A 135 -2.93 3.84 0.17
CA HIS A 135 -3.05 2.58 0.91
C HIS A 135 -3.38 2.73 2.39
N VAL A 136 -3.04 3.86 3.00
CA VAL A 136 -3.40 4.18 4.40
C VAL A 136 -4.83 4.73 4.44
N VAL A 137 -5.17 5.68 3.58
CA VAL A 137 -6.50 6.32 3.51
C VAL A 137 -7.59 5.32 3.09
N GLN A 138 -7.35 4.43 2.12
CA GLN A 138 -8.31 3.36 1.79
C GLN A 138 -8.62 2.47 3.00
N LYS A 139 -7.70 2.35 3.97
CA LYS A 139 -7.95 1.58 5.20
C LYS A 139 -8.67 2.37 6.27
N GLU A 140 -8.51 3.69 6.34
CA GLU A 140 -9.36 4.52 7.20
C GLU A 140 -10.80 4.50 6.70
N THR A 141 -11.03 4.59 5.38
CA THR A 141 -12.38 4.52 4.81
C THR A 141 -13.00 3.13 4.97
N VAL A 142 -12.24 2.05 4.73
CA VAL A 142 -12.72 0.68 4.92
C VAL A 142 -12.83 0.32 6.40
N GLY A 143 -11.91 0.77 7.25
CA GLY A 143 -11.92 0.55 8.70
C GLY A 143 -13.11 1.24 9.36
N ASN A 144 -13.35 2.51 9.04
CA ASN A 144 -14.53 3.24 9.50
C ASN A 144 -15.83 2.62 8.98
N SER A 145 -15.82 2.08 7.75
CA SER A 145 -16.97 1.38 7.20
C SER A 145 -17.21 0.04 7.92
N ILE A 146 -16.18 -0.78 8.15
CA ILE A 146 -16.27 -2.03 8.92
C ILE A 146 -16.69 -1.76 10.37
N GLU A 147 -16.20 -0.70 11.01
CA GLU A 147 -16.60 -0.30 12.36
C GLU A 147 -18.07 0.16 12.40
N SER A 148 -18.53 0.84 11.36
CA SER A 148 -19.94 1.20 11.17
C SER A 148 -20.82 -0.04 10.95
N PHE A 149 -20.39 -0.98 10.10
CA PHE A 149 -21.09 -2.26 9.86
C PHE A 149 -21.10 -3.15 11.12
N ALA A 150 -20.02 -3.19 11.89
CA ALA A 150 -19.94 -3.91 13.15
C ALA A 150 -20.87 -3.31 14.22
N LYS A 151 -21.01 -1.98 14.25
CA LYS A 151 -21.98 -1.29 15.13
C LYS A 151 -23.42 -1.60 14.73
N ILE A 152 -23.74 -1.57 13.42
CA ILE A 152 -25.07 -1.93 12.89
C ILE A 152 -25.41 -3.40 13.19
N GLN A 153 -24.46 -4.33 13.00
CA GLN A 153 -24.68 -5.73 13.36
C GLN A 153 -24.87 -5.93 14.87
N LYS A 154 -24.11 -5.21 15.71
CA LYS A 154 -24.24 -5.30 17.16
C LYS A 154 -25.61 -4.82 17.66
N ASP A 155 -26.12 -3.72 17.09
CA ASP A 155 -27.45 -3.20 17.43
C ASP A 155 -28.57 -4.14 16.96
N HIS A 156 -28.43 -4.74 15.77
CA HIS A 156 -29.38 -5.75 15.28
C HIS A 156 -29.37 -7.05 16.11
N ILE A 157 -28.19 -7.50 16.55
CA ILE A 157 -28.06 -8.68 17.42
C ILE A 157 -28.66 -8.39 18.81
N TYR A 158 -28.49 -7.19 19.36
CA TYR A 158 -29.11 -6.78 20.62
C TYR A 158 -30.63 -6.73 20.54
N GLN A 159 -31.18 -6.19 19.45
CA GLN A 159 -32.62 -6.20 19.19
C GLN A 159 -33.16 -7.62 19.04
N PHE A 160 -32.44 -8.50 18.34
CA PHE A 160 -32.83 -9.90 18.19
C PHE A 160 -32.77 -10.69 19.52
N LEU A 161 -31.82 -10.38 20.40
CA LEU A 161 -31.74 -10.96 21.75
C LEU A 161 -32.85 -10.45 22.67
N LEU A 162 -33.19 -9.16 22.64
CA LEU A 162 -34.30 -8.58 23.41
C LEU A 162 -35.67 -9.15 23.01
N VAL A 163 -35.90 -9.39 21.72
CA VAL A 163 -37.14 -10.01 21.21
C VAL A 163 -37.25 -11.48 21.66
N ASN A 164 -36.13 -12.20 21.76
CA ASN A 164 -36.12 -13.59 22.23
C ASN A 164 -36.17 -13.71 23.77
N GLU A 165 -35.56 -12.80 24.53
CA GLU A 165 -35.72 -12.76 26.00
C GLU A 165 -37.14 -12.38 26.42
N MET A 166 -37.84 -11.57 25.62
CA MET A 166 -39.27 -11.33 25.83
C MET A 166 -40.17 -12.49 25.38
N GLY A 167 -39.69 -13.39 24.52
CA GLY A 167 -40.39 -14.62 24.12
C GLY A 167 -40.39 -15.70 25.19
N ASP A 168 -39.31 -15.81 25.98
CA ASP A 168 -39.19 -16.79 27.07
C ASP A 168 -39.92 -16.37 28.37
N LEU A 169 -40.31 -15.09 28.50
CA LEU A 169 -41.12 -14.60 29.63
C LEU A 169 -42.62 -14.81 29.44
N VAL A 170 -43.09 -15.10 28.22
CA VAL A 170 -44.52 -15.40 27.94
C VAL A 170 -44.84 -16.90 28.09
N ILE A 171 -43.85 -17.80 28.06
CA ILE A 171 -44.04 -19.25 28.32
C ILE A 171 -43.50 -19.63 29.71
N LYS A 172 -43.89 -18.86 30.73
CA LYS A 172 -43.78 -19.31 32.14
C LYS A 172 -44.81 -18.67 33.07
N GLY A 173 -45.89 -18.16 32.49
CA GLY A 173 -47.02 -17.58 33.19
C GLY A 173 -48.34 -18.09 32.60
N ASN A 174 -48.59 -19.39 32.72
CA ASN A 174 -49.95 -19.96 32.76
C ASN A 174 -49.91 -21.32 33.46
#